data_AF-A0A8B3KYD5-F1
#
_entry.id   AF-A0A8B3KYD5-F1
#
_cell.length_a   1.000
_cell.length_b   1.000
_cell.length_c   1.000
_cell.angle_alpha   90.00
_cell.angle_beta   90.00
_cell.angle_gamma   90.00
#
_symmetry.space_group_name_H-M   'P 1'
#
loop_
_entity.id
_entity.type
_entity.pdbx_description
1 polymer ?
#
loop_
_entity_poly.entity_id
_entity_poly.type
_entity_poly.pdbx_seq_one_letter_code
_entity_poly.pdbx_strand_id
1 'polypeptide(L)'
;MRRIATRLAGACLIGIALAVPCDFADAGSGLPPLPAMGPSLRKTVAFQTGEQPGTIIIRKNEKALYLVTNKSQALRYQISVGRDGFGWTGTVKVAAKTEWPEWRPPKEMRVRQPDLPA
;
A
#
# COMPACT_ATOMS: atom_id res chain seq x y z
N MET A 1 -33.96 21.30 -64.70
CA MET A 1 -34.76 22.53 -64.54
C MET A 1 -35.42 22.51 -63.16
N ARG A 2 -35.30 23.61 -62.39
CA ARG A 2 -36.05 24.01 -61.16
C ARG A 2 -35.82 23.12 -59.90
N ARG A 3 -34.95 23.50 -58.95
CA ARG A 3 -35.13 24.47 -57.83
C ARG A 3 -36.43 24.27 -57.04
N ILE A 4 -36.34 23.92 -55.74
CA ILE A 4 -36.71 24.79 -54.59
C ILE A 4 -36.54 24.00 -53.27
N ALA A 5 -35.89 24.67 -52.31
CA ALA A 5 -35.64 24.25 -50.95
C ALA A 5 -36.85 24.48 -50.05
N THR A 6 -37.03 23.67 -49.02
CA THR A 6 -37.74 24.11 -47.80
C THR A 6 -37.07 23.53 -46.57
N ARG A 7 -36.67 24.45 -45.70
CA ARG A 7 -35.98 24.23 -44.44
C ARG A 7 -36.95 23.59 -43.43
N LEU A 8 -36.48 22.64 -42.64
CA LEU A 8 -37.00 22.41 -41.30
C LEU A 8 -35.82 22.31 -40.32
N ALA A 9 -35.70 23.34 -39.51
CA ALA A 9 -34.82 23.37 -38.36
C ALA A 9 -35.38 22.41 -37.30
N GLY A 10 -34.66 21.33 -36.99
CA GLY A 10 -34.90 20.47 -35.85
C GLY A 10 -33.89 20.79 -34.76
N ALA A 11 -34.36 21.43 -33.69
CA ALA A 11 -33.59 21.93 -32.58
C ALA A 11 -32.98 20.80 -31.70
N CYS A 12 -31.72 21.01 -31.34
CA CYS A 12 -31.10 20.82 -30.03
C CYS A 12 -31.77 19.84 -29.04
N LEU A 13 -31.13 18.69 -28.81
CA LEU A 13 -30.96 18.10 -27.47
C LEU A 13 -29.56 17.45 -27.41
N ILE A 14 -28.52 18.27 -27.27
CA ILE A 14 -27.24 17.79 -26.76
C ILE A 14 -27.46 17.56 -25.27
N GLY A 15 -27.73 16.32 -24.90
CA GLY A 15 -27.77 15.90 -23.50
C GLY A 15 -26.40 16.15 -22.87
N ILE A 16 -26.30 17.24 -22.10
CA ILE A 16 -25.18 17.48 -21.21
C ILE A 16 -25.22 16.38 -20.16
N ALA A 17 -24.34 15.39 -20.29
CA ALA A 17 -24.02 14.49 -19.21
C ALA A 17 -23.39 15.36 -18.11
N LEU A 18 -24.15 15.62 -17.04
CA LEU A 18 -23.58 16.10 -15.79
C LEU A 18 -22.68 14.99 -15.28
N ALA A 19 -21.40 15.07 -15.65
CA ALA A 19 -20.34 14.42 -14.92
C ALA A 19 -20.42 14.98 -13.52
N VAL A 20 -21.09 14.27 -12.62
CA VAL A 20 -20.91 14.44 -11.19
C VAL A 20 -19.40 14.29 -10.98
N PRO A 21 -18.66 15.35 -10.62
CA PRO A 21 -17.34 15.11 -10.08
C PRO A 21 -17.62 14.26 -8.84
N CYS A 22 -17.16 13.01 -8.88
CA CYS A 22 -16.90 12.29 -7.64
C CYS A 22 -15.81 13.13 -6.99
N ASP A 23 -16.22 14.12 -6.20
CA ASP A 23 -15.33 14.80 -5.27
C ASP A 23 -14.83 13.69 -4.36
N PHE A 24 -13.66 13.15 -4.68
CA PHE A 24 -12.81 12.51 -3.71
C PHE A 24 -12.52 13.62 -2.71
N ALA A 25 -13.41 13.77 -1.72
CA ALA A 25 -13.18 14.56 -0.56
C ALA A 25 -11.82 14.08 -0.02
N ASP A 26 -10.82 14.92 -0.18
CA ASP A 26 -9.52 14.75 0.42
C ASP A 26 -9.78 14.68 1.92
N ALA A 27 -9.82 13.46 2.44
CA ALA A 27 -9.88 13.22 3.86
C ALA A 27 -8.52 13.67 4.39
N GLY A 28 -8.43 14.98 4.65
CA GLY A 28 -7.30 15.63 5.28
C GLY A 28 -7.08 14.94 6.61
N SER A 29 -6.21 13.95 6.58
CA SER A 29 -5.81 13.20 7.76
C SER A 29 -5.18 14.25 8.67
N GLY A 30 -5.77 14.53 9.83
CA GLY A 30 -5.16 15.43 10.84
C GLY A 30 -3.86 14.90 11.44
N LEU A 31 -3.24 13.92 10.76
CA LEU A 31 -2.01 13.25 11.08
C LEU A 31 -0.86 14.00 10.40
N PRO A 32 0.33 14.02 11.01
CA PRO A 32 1.50 14.60 10.38
C PRO A 32 1.76 13.91 9.02
N PRO A 33 2.21 14.66 8.00
CA PRO A 33 2.61 14.06 6.74
C PRO A 33 3.69 13.00 7.01
N LEU A 34 3.64 11.90 6.26
CA LEU A 34 4.68 10.88 6.37
C LEU A 34 6.05 11.53 6.11
N PRO A 35 7.09 11.17 6.88
CA PRO A 35 8.42 11.68 6.63
C PRO A 35 8.84 11.33 5.20
N ALA A 36 9.58 12.23 4.55
CA ALA A 36 10.12 11.97 3.23
C ALA A 36 11.00 10.71 3.28
N MET A 37 10.47 9.60 2.78
CA MET A 37 11.23 8.36 2.68
C MET A 37 12.29 8.56 1.60
N GLY A 38 13.51 8.07 1.85
CA GLY A 38 14.57 8.04 0.84
C GLY A 38 14.16 7.24 -0.41
N PRO A 39 15.08 7.07 -1.39
CA PRO A 39 14.78 6.33 -2.60
C PRO A 39 14.20 4.96 -2.29
N SER A 40 13.14 4.60 -3.02
CA SER A 40 12.43 3.34 -2.79
C SER A 40 13.39 2.15 -2.91
N LEU A 41 13.53 1.40 -1.82
CA LEU A 41 14.31 0.14 -1.80
C LEU A 41 13.52 -1.03 -2.43
N ARG A 42 12.39 -0.74 -3.08
CA ARG A 42 11.54 -1.70 -3.76
C ARG A 42 12.16 -2.11 -5.09
N LYS A 43 12.27 -3.41 -5.34
CA LYS A 43 12.67 -3.97 -6.64
C LYS A 43 11.73 -5.09 -7.05
N THR A 44 11.32 -5.09 -8.31
CA THR A 44 10.68 -6.25 -8.92
C THR A 44 11.73 -7.31 -9.20
N VAL A 45 11.52 -8.54 -8.74
CA VAL A 45 12.47 -9.64 -8.95
C VAL A 45 11.74 -10.89 -9.41
N ALA A 46 12.43 -11.70 -10.21
CA ALA A 46 12.00 -13.08 -10.46
C ALA A 46 12.04 -13.85 -9.14
N PHE A 47 10.94 -14.51 -8.81
CA PHE A 47 10.80 -15.20 -7.53
C PHE A 47 9.88 -16.42 -7.70
N GLN A 48 10.48 -17.60 -7.66
CA GLN A 48 9.76 -18.86 -7.76
C GLN A 48 9.26 -19.28 -6.38
N THR A 49 7.95 -19.45 -6.25
CA THR A 49 7.32 -19.92 -5.01
C THR A 49 6.03 -20.66 -5.30
N GLY A 50 5.66 -21.61 -4.43
CA GLY A 50 4.36 -22.27 -4.44
C GLY A 50 3.26 -21.45 -3.73
N GLU A 51 3.63 -20.35 -3.08
CA GLU A 51 2.71 -19.50 -2.33
C GLU A 51 1.80 -18.67 -3.25
N GLN A 52 0.61 -18.35 -2.74
CA GLN A 52 -0.37 -17.57 -3.49
C GLN A 52 0.04 -16.09 -3.58
N PRO A 53 -0.33 -15.38 -4.66
CA PRO A 53 -0.18 -13.92 -4.74
C PRO A 53 -0.80 -13.21 -3.53
N GLY A 54 -0.12 -12.19 -3.01
CA GLY A 54 -0.48 -11.50 -1.77
C GLY A 54 0.22 -12.06 -0.51
N THR A 55 0.89 -13.21 -0.62
CA THR A 55 1.70 -13.76 0.48
C THR A 55 2.98 -12.96 0.69
N ILE A 56 3.35 -12.74 1.95
CA ILE A 56 4.58 -12.09 2.34
C ILE A 56 5.56 -13.14 2.84
N ILE A 57 6.74 -13.21 2.21
CA ILE A 57 7.80 -14.13 2.59
C ILE A 57 8.99 -13.31 3.10
N ILE A 58 9.44 -13.60 4.32
CA ILE A 58 10.56 -12.89 4.95
C ILE A 58 11.78 -13.81 4.98
N ARG A 59 12.86 -13.42 4.30
CA ARG A 59 14.15 -14.11 4.34
C ARG A 59 15.12 -13.34 5.21
N LYS A 60 15.23 -13.72 6.48
CA LYS A 60 16.08 -13.04 7.49
C LYS A 60 17.56 -13.00 7.06
N ASN A 61 18.08 -14.09 6.49
CA ASN A 61 19.48 -14.18 6.03
C ASN A 61 19.81 -13.17 4.93
N GLU A 62 18.83 -12.83 4.10
CA GLU A 62 18.96 -11.85 3.02
C GLU A 62 18.57 -10.43 3.43
N LYS A 63 18.05 -10.27 4.66
CA LYS A 63 17.46 -9.03 5.17
C LYS A 63 16.43 -8.45 4.18
N ALA A 64 15.60 -9.33 3.63
CA ALA A 64 14.66 -9.02 2.57
C ALA A 64 13.26 -9.56 2.83
N LEU A 65 12.26 -8.76 2.47
CA LEU A 65 10.85 -9.12 2.44
C LEU A 65 10.39 -9.21 0.98
N TYR A 66 9.70 -10.28 0.64
CA TYR A 66 9.14 -10.55 -0.68
C TYR A 66 7.62 -10.55 -0.61
N LEU A 67 6.97 -9.64 -1.31
CA LEU A 67 5.53 -9.68 -1.54
C LEU A 67 5.29 -10.38 -2.89
N VAL A 68 4.69 -11.57 -2.86
CA VAL A 68 4.40 -12.37 -4.05
C VAL A 68 3.34 -11.66 -4.87
N THR A 69 3.65 -11.31 -6.12
CA THR A 69 2.70 -10.67 -7.04
C THR A 69 2.15 -11.63 -8.07
N ASN A 70 2.93 -12.65 -8.47
CA ASN A 70 2.51 -13.75 -9.32
C ASN A 70 3.37 -15.00 -9.02
N LYS A 71 3.11 -16.13 -9.71
CA LYS A 71 3.80 -17.41 -9.49
C LYS A 71 5.33 -17.38 -9.73
N SER A 72 5.84 -16.36 -10.43
CA SER A 72 7.25 -16.25 -10.82
C SER A 72 7.88 -14.89 -10.50
N GLN A 73 7.21 -14.04 -9.72
CA GLN A 73 7.61 -12.65 -9.47
C GLN A 73 7.17 -12.19 -8.08
N ALA A 74 8.03 -11.38 -7.47
CA ALA A 74 7.74 -10.70 -6.22
C ALA A 74 8.28 -9.28 -6.21
N LEU A 75 7.70 -8.45 -5.33
CA LEU A 75 8.29 -7.18 -4.93
C LEU A 75 9.21 -7.43 -3.73
N ARG A 76 10.50 -7.18 -3.92
CA ARG A 76 11.52 -7.25 -2.88
C ARG A 76 11.66 -5.90 -2.19
N TYR A 77 11.62 -5.92 -0.86
CA TYR A 77 11.92 -4.78 0.02
C TYR A 77 13.12 -5.14 0.88
N GLN A 78 14.05 -4.21 0.99
CA GLN A 78 15.13 -4.32 1.98
C GLN A 78 14.59 -3.96 3.35
N ILE A 79 14.84 -4.82 4.34
CA ILE A 79 14.40 -4.64 5.72
C ILE A 79 15.59 -4.75 6.67
N SER A 80 15.47 -4.16 7.84
CA SER A 80 16.40 -4.42 8.94
C SER A 80 15.80 -5.48 9.85
N VAL A 81 16.65 -6.40 10.32
CA VAL A 81 16.27 -7.43 11.30
C VAL A 81 16.84 -7.07 12.66
N GLY A 82 16.16 -7.49 13.73
CA GLY A 82 16.66 -7.33 15.09
C GLY A 82 17.96 -8.11 15.32
N ARG A 83 18.60 -7.85 16.46
CA ARG A 83 19.79 -8.58 16.92
C ARG A 83 19.53 -10.07 17.09
N ASP A 84 20.59 -10.86 17.07
CA ASP A 84 20.53 -12.30 17.32
C ASP A 84 19.89 -12.59 18.68
N GLY A 85 19.07 -13.65 18.73
CA GLY A 85 18.28 -14.04 19.91
C GLY A 85 16.89 -13.40 20.03
N PHE A 86 16.54 -12.43 19.17
CA PHE A 86 15.19 -11.80 19.14
C PHE A 86 14.40 -12.15 17.87
N GLY A 87 14.87 -13.17 17.14
CA GLY A 87 14.22 -13.63 15.92
C GLY A 87 13.08 -14.59 16.22
N TRP A 88 12.00 -14.47 15.43
CA TRP A 88 10.93 -15.45 15.37
C TRP A 88 10.94 -16.17 14.01
N THR A 89 10.31 -17.34 13.93
CA THR A 89 10.07 -18.11 12.71
C THR A 89 8.70 -18.74 12.77
N GLY A 90 7.96 -18.68 11.67
CA GLY A 90 6.66 -19.35 11.53
C GLY A 90 5.80 -18.69 10.46
N THR A 91 4.55 -19.12 10.40
CA THR A 91 3.54 -18.58 9.49
C THR A 91 2.45 -17.92 10.30
N VAL A 92 2.13 -16.68 9.99
CA VAL A 92 1.08 -15.90 10.67
C VAL A 92 0.37 -15.00 9.68
N LYS A 93 -0.92 -14.75 9.93
CA LYS A 93 -1.71 -13.79 9.17
C LYS A 93 -1.58 -12.40 9.80
N VAL A 94 -1.40 -11.37 8.98
CA VAL A 94 -1.46 -9.97 9.43
C VAL A 94 -2.88 -9.68 9.91
N ALA A 95 -3.05 -9.48 11.22
CA ALA A 95 -4.36 -9.32 11.84
C ALA A 95 -4.89 -7.88 11.76
N ALA A 96 -4.01 -6.88 11.89
CA ALA A 96 -4.37 -5.48 11.90
C ALA A 96 -3.28 -4.63 11.24
N LYS A 97 -3.67 -3.48 10.68
CA LYS A 97 -2.80 -2.42 10.16
C LYS A 97 -3.40 -1.08 10.58
N THR A 98 -2.57 -0.21 11.13
CA THR A 98 -2.97 1.12 11.60
C THR A 98 -1.91 2.13 11.17
N GLU A 99 -2.34 3.30 10.75
CA GLU A 99 -1.45 4.43 10.45
C GLU A 99 -1.07 5.13 11.77
N TRP A 100 0.21 5.49 11.90
CA TRP A 100 0.76 6.12 13.12
C TRP A 100 0.38 5.40 14.44
N PRO A 101 0.71 4.10 14.59
CA PRO A 101 0.35 3.36 15.79
C PRO A 101 1.12 3.85 17.02
N GLU A 102 0.48 3.78 18.18
CA GLU A 102 1.14 3.92 19.47
C GLU A 102 2.09 2.72 19.72
N TRP A 103 3.29 3.00 20.25
CA TRP A 103 4.24 1.95 20.62
C TRP A 103 4.17 1.66 22.12
N ARG A 104 3.84 0.41 22.49
CA ARG A 104 3.81 -0.06 23.88
C ARG A 104 4.87 -1.14 24.11
N PRO A 105 5.91 -0.86 24.92
CA PRO A 105 7.00 -1.80 25.15
C PRO A 105 6.55 -3.00 26.02
N PRO A 106 7.09 -4.22 25.79
CA PRO A 106 6.87 -5.37 26.66
C PRO A 106 7.33 -5.13 28.10
N LYS A 107 6.72 -5.85 29.06
CA LYS A 107 7.03 -5.72 30.50
C LYS A 107 8.51 -6.01 30.79
N GLU A 108 9.09 -7.02 30.15
CA GLU A 108 10.49 -7.43 30.30
C GLU A 108 11.46 -6.39 29.74
N MET A 109 11.04 -5.59 28.75
CA MET A 109 11.84 -4.45 28.28
C MET A 109 11.83 -3.31 29.30
N ARG A 110 10.67 -3.00 29.87
CA ARG A 110 10.52 -1.92 30.87
C ARG A 110 11.22 -2.20 32.19
N VAL A 111 11.30 -3.47 32.61
CA VAL A 111 12.11 -3.85 33.78
C VAL A 111 13.60 -3.56 33.54
N ARG A 112 14.08 -3.72 32.30
CA ARG A 112 15.48 -3.44 31.92
C ARG A 112 15.74 -1.96 31.66
N GLN A 113 14.74 -1.21 31.20
CA GLN A 113 14.81 0.20 30.85
C GLN A 113 13.58 0.93 31.45
N PRO A 114 13.70 1.48 32.68
CA PRO A 114 12.58 2.08 33.39
C PRO A 114 12.01 3.35 32.74
N ASP A 115 12.80 4.06 31.93
CA ASP A 115 12.43 5.36 31.34
C ASP A 115 11.51 5.25 30.10
N LEU A 116 11.07 4.04 29.74
CA LEU A 116 10.21 3.81 28.59
C LEU A 116 8.75 4.23 28.86
N PRO A 117 8.01 4.70 27.85
CA PRO A 117 6.59 5.04 27.98
C PRO A 117 5.74 3.82 28.37
N ALA A 118 4.61 4.09 29.03
CA ALA A 118 3.70 3.08 29.58
C ALA A 118 2.80 2.42 28.53
#